data_AF-A0A529M438-F1
#
_entry.id   AF-A0A529M438-F1
#
_cell.length_a   1.000
_cell.length_b   1.000
_cell.length_c   1.000
_cell.angle_alpha   90.00
_cell.angle_beta   90.00
_cell.angle_gamma   90.00
#
_symmetry.space_group_name_H-M   'P 1'
#
loop_
_entity.id
_entity.type
_entity.pdbx_description
1 polymer ?
#
loop_
_entity_poly.entity_id
_entity_poly.type
_entity_poly.pdbx_seq_one_letter_code
_entity_poly.pdbx_strand_id
1 'polypeptide(L)'
;AMEFKGKDILIIGRSYSAEDIGSQCYKYGAKSITTSYRSKPMGFKWPENWKEVPLLQKVVGKTAHFKDGTTRDVDAIILCTGYLHSFPFLTDDLKLKTANRMWPLDLYEGVVWEKNPKLFYIGMQDQFYTFNMFDAQAWYARDVIMGRIKLPSAEAMAEHSAKWRAREETLEDAEQMIWFQGDYTKELMDQTDYPGFDVEAVNHTFMEWEHHKMENIMTFRDNAYRSLMTGTMAPVHHTPWLQALDDSMESYLEVKGVAAE
;
A
#
# COMPACT_ATOMS: atom_id res chain seq x y z
N ALA A 1 8.22 -4.13 17.75
CA ALA A 1 9.27 -3.09 17.69
C ALA A 1 10.18 -3.07 18.93
N MET A 2 9.66 -3.25 20.15
CA MET A 2 10.45 -3.20 21.39
C MET A 2 11.68 -4.14 21.44
N GLU A 3 11.69 -5.24 20.68
CA GLU A 3 12.86 -6.13 20.51
C GLU A 3 14.13 -5.41 20.01
N PHE A 4 13.95 -4.29 19.29
CA PHE A 4 15.04 -3.50 18.71
C PHE A 4 15.38 -2.25 19.53
N LYS A 5 14.82 -2.09 20.72
CA LYS A 5 15.14 -0.97 21.61
C LYS A 5 16.65 -0.93 21.90
N GLY A 6 17.26 0.23 21.68
CA GLY A 6 18.70 0.47 21.88
C GLY A 6 19.63 -0.17 20.83
N LYS A 7 19.09 -0.79 19.78
CA LYS A 7 19.89 -1.44 18.71
C LYS A 7 20.08 -0.53 17.50
N ASP A 8 21.14 -0.78 16.74
CA ASP A 8 21.38 -0.18 15.42
C ASP A 8 20.76 -1.09 14.33
N ILE A 9 19.67 -0.66 13.69
CA ILE A 9 18.90 -1.49 12.71
C ILE A 9 19.16 -1.07 11.28
N LEU A 10 19.36 -2.07 10.41
CA LEU A 10 19.37 -1.91 8.95
C LEU A 10 18.09 -2.47 8.35
N ILE A 11 17.41 -1.66 7.54
CA ILE A 11 16.20 -2.04 6.81
C ILE A 11 16.50 -2.02 5.32
N ILE A 12 16.22 -3.13 4.63
CA ILE A 12 16.43 -3.26 3.17
C ILE A 12 15.10 -3.12 2.46
N GLY A 13 14.89 -2.01 1.74
CA GLY A 13 13.62 -1.70 1.09
C GLY A 13 13.34 -0.19 1.05
N ARG A 14 12.34 0.21 0.26
CA ARG A 14 11.98 1.62 0.03
C ARG A 14 10.49 1.87 -0.24
N SER A 15 9.63 1.06 0.37
CA SER A 15 8.18 1.14 0.24
C SER A 15 7.54 1.06 1.63
N TYR A 16 6.23 0.94 1.73
CA TYR A 16 5.44 1.04 2.96
C TYR A 16 6.00 0.24 4.15
N SER A 17 6.45 -1.00 3.93
CA SER A 17 7.04 -1.79 5.03
C SER A 17 8.35 -1.20 5.56
N ALA A 18 9.19 -0.61 4.72
CA ALA A 18 10.42 0.04 5.17
C ALA A 18 10.13 1.34 5.93
N GLU A 19 9.18 2.13 5.43
CA GLU A 19 8.69 3.34 6.09
C GLU A 19 8.10 3.01 7.46
N ASP A 20 7.14 2.08 7.53
CA ASP A 20 6.40 1.86 8.76
C ASP A 20 7.20 1.04 9.78
N ILE A 21 7.85 -0.06 9.40
CA ILE A 21 8.66 -0.85 10.34
C ILE A 21 9.80 0.01 10.91
N GLY A 22 10.41 0.86 10.07
CA GLY A 22 11.39 1.83 10.54
C GLY A 22 10.78 2.84 11.52
N SER A 23 9.60 3.38 11.21
CA SER A 23 8.86 4.31 12.08
C SER A 23 8.51 3.67 13.42
N GLN A 24 8.10 2.40 13.44
CA GLN A 24 7.87 1.66 14.68
C GLN A 24 9.18 1.46 15.46
N CYS A 25 10.26 1.06 14.80
CA CYS A 25 11.56 0.94 15.47
C CYS A 25 11.98 2.28 16.10
N TYR A 26 11.78 3.40 15.39
CA TYR A 26 12.06 4.75 15.88
C TYR A 26 11.20 5.06 17.12
N LYS A 27 9.87 4.98 16.98
CA LYS A 27 8.89 5.26 18.04
C LYS A 27 9.16 4.47 19.32
N TYR A 28 9.58 3.22 19.20
CA TYR A 28 9.83 2.32 20.33
C TYR A 28 11.30 2.27 20.80
N GLY A 29 12.14 3.21 20.34
CA GLY A 29 13.44 3.49 20.95
C GLY A 29 14.62 2.73 20.36
N ALA A 30 14.60 2.44 19.06
CA ALA A 30 15.80 2.12 18.28
C ALA A 30 16.91 3.16 18.52
N LYS A 31 18.17 2.71 18.60
CA LYS A 31 19.30 3.64 18.74
C LYS A 31 19.54 4.40 17.43
N SER A 32 19.63 3.67 16.31
CA SER A 32 19.68 4.26 14.98
C SER A 32 19.02 3.37 13.95
N ILE A 33 18.53 3.98 12.87
CA ILE A 33 17.92 3.29 11.73
C ILE A 33 18.71 3.65 10.48
N THR A 34 19.04 2.65 9.68
CA THR A 34 19.58 2.85 8.34
C THR A 34 18.69 2.12 7.35
N THR A 35 18.14 2.83 6.37
CA THR A 35 17.35 2.23 5.27
C THR A 35 18.18 2.19 3.99
N SER A 36 18.29 1.02 3.37
CA SER A 36 19.03 0.83 2.13
C SER A 36 18.09 0.65 0.92
N TYR A 37 18.32 1.43 -0.13
CA TYR A 37 17.50 1.41 -1.35
C TYR A 37 18.28 0.93 -2.59
N ARG A 38 17.58 0.26 -3.52
CA ARG A 38 18.16 -0.24 -4.78
C ARG A 38 18.19 0.80 -5.90
N SER A 39 17.12 1.57 -6.07
CA SER A 39 16.92 2.49 -7.19
C SER A 39 17.05 3.96 -6.79
N LYS A 40 16.02 4.52 -6.17
CA LYS A 40 16.00 5.89 -5.62
C LYS A 40 15.68 5.87 -4.12
N PRO A 41 16.10 6.88 -3.34
CA PRO A 41 15.69 7.02 -1.95
C PRO A 41 14.16 7.19 -1.83
N MET A 42 13.64 6.99 -0.62
CA MET A 42 12.26 7.36 -0.26
C MET A 42 12.11 8.88 -0.25
N GLY A 43 13.08 9.59 0.32
CA GLY A 43 13.19 11.05 0.20
C GLY A 43 12.39 11.84 1.23
N PHE A 44 11.95 11.21 2.32
CA PHE A 44 11.27 11.88 3.42
C PHE A 44 12.24 12.63 4.33
N LYS A 45 11.69 13.57 5.12
CA LYS A 45 12.43 14.24 6.22
C LYS A 45 12.48 13.32 7.43
N TRP A 46 13.55 12.52 7.52
CA TRP A 46 13.73 11.57 8.60
C TRP A 46 14.21 12.20 9.92
N PRO A 47 13.93 11.60 11.08
CA PRO A 47 14.56 11.95 12.35
C PRO A 47 16.08 11.86 12.30
N GLU A 48 16.76 12.57 13.21
CA GLU A 48 18.24 12.68 13.23
C GLU A 48 18.97 11.32 13.26
N ASN A 49 18.41 10.33 13.96
CA ASN A 49 18.98 8.99 14.09
C ASN A 49 18.59 8.02 12.96
N TRP A 50 18.00 8.51 11.88
CA TRP A 50 17.62 7.71 10.72
C TRP A 50 18.31 8.23 9.45
N LYS A 51 18.99 7.33 8.72
CA LYS A 51 19.65 7.65 7.46
C LYS A 51 19.22 6.73 6.31
N GLU A 52 19.11 7.30 5.11
CA GLU A 52 19.00 6.53 3.87
C GLU A 52 20.37 6.34 3.23
N VAL A 53 20.64 5.14 2.72
CA VAL A 53 21.89 4.79 2.03
C VAL A 53 21.62 3.98 0.77
N PRO A 54 22.52 4.00 -0.23
CA PRO A 54 22.41 3.13 -1.40
C PRO A 54 22.48 1.64 -1.06
N LEU A 55 22.27 0.81 -2.09
CA LEU A 55 22.14 -0.64 -1.98
C LEU A 55 23.26 -1.31 -1.17
N LEU A 56 22.86 -2.08 -0.16
CA LEU A 56 23.73 -3.01 0.57
C LEU A 56 24.45 -3.95 -0.41
N GLN A 57 25.78 -4.00 -0.33
CA GLN A 57 26.62 -4.86 -1.16
C GLN A 57 26.97 -6.16 -0.45
N LYS A 58 27.33 -6.08 0.83
CA LYS A 58 27.72 -7.22 1.66
C LYS A 58 27.69 -6.87 3.14
N VAL A 59 27.71 -7.90 3.96
CA VAL A 59 27.90 -7.79 5.41
C VAL A 59 29.12 -8.62 5.78
N VAL A 60 30.05 -8.03 6.54
CA VAL A 60 31.25 -8.71 7.06
C VAL A 60 31.22 -8.61 8.58
N GLY A 61 30.94 -9.72 9.26
CA GLY A 61 30.66 -9.69 10.70
C GLY A 61 29.41 -8.86 10.99
N LYS A 62 29.56 -7.76 11.73
CA LYS A 62 28.48 -6.78 11.99
C LYS A 62 28.46 -5.61 11.02
N THR A 63 29.46 -5.47 10.17
CA THR A 63 29.63 -4.28 9.32
C THR A 63 28.94 -4.46 7.99
N ALA A 64 27.90 -3.66 7.74
CA ALA A 64 27.24 -3.52 6.45
C ALA A 64 28.04 -2.57 5.53
N HIS A 65 28.22 -2.96 4.27
CA HIS A 65 28.91 -2.17 3.24
C HIS A 65 27.94 -1.77 2.14
N PHE A 66 27.86 -0.48 1.82
CA PHE A 66 26.90 0.07 0.85
C PHE A 66 27.57 0.45 -0.47
N LYS A 67 26.76 0.66 -1.52
CA LYS A 67 27.24 0.91 -2.90
C LYS A 67 28.07 2.19 -3.02
N ASP A 68 27.87 3.18 -2.16
CA ASP A 68 28.65 4.44 -2.13
C ASP A 68 29.99 4.31 -1.39
N GLY A 69 30.34 3.10 -0.90
CA GLY A 69 31.55 2.85 -0.14
C GLY A 69 31.42 3.14 1.35
N THR A 70 30.29 3.68 1.82
CA THR A 70 30.05 3.87 3.25
C THR A 70 29.84 2.52 3.95
N THR A 71 30.10 2.51 5.25
CA THR A 71 29.92 1.32 6.10
C THR A 71 29.24 1.69 7.41
N ARG A 72 28.52 0.72 7.99
CA ARG A 72 27.92 0.84 9.34
C ARG A 72 27.89 -0.50 10.03
N ASP A 73 28.19 -0.50 11.33
CA ASP A 73 27.88 -1.64 12.18
C ASP A 73 26.39 -1.67 12.49
N VAL A 74 25.80 -2.87 12.43
CA VAL A 74 24.37 -3.09 12.63
C VAL A 74 24.16 -4.30 13.54
N ASP A 75 23.11 -4.25 14.36
CA ASP A 75 22.73 -5.33 15.27
C ASP A 75 21.67 -6.25 14.67
N ALA A 76 20.86 -5.74 13.75
CA ALA A 76 19.80 -6.50 13.09
C ALA A 76 19.56 -5.99 11.66
N ILE A 77 19.14 -6.90 10.78
CA ILE A 77 18.76 -6.60 9.39
C ILE A 77 17.32 -7.06 9.18
N ILE A 78 16.47 -6.15 8.70
CA ILE A 78 15.07 -6.42 8.38
C ILE A 78 14.88 -6.29 6.86
N LEU A 79 14.39 -7.35 6.22
CA LEU A 79 14.14 -7.38 4.77
C LEU A 79 12.72 -6.92 4.47
N CYS A 80 12.57 -5.65 4.11
CA CYS A 80 11.33 -5.06 3.63
C CYS A 80 11.26 -5.13 2.09
N THR A 81 11.48 -6.32 1.53
CA THR A 81 11.70 -6.55 0.08
C THR A 81 10.46 -6.99 -0.68
N GLY A 82 9.27 -6.87 -0.07
CA GLY A 82 8.00 -7.21 -0.68
C GLY A 82 7.65 -8.70 -0.62
N TYR A 83 6.62 -9.07 -1.38
CA TYR A 83 6.03 -10.40 -1.42
C TYR A 83 5.90 -10.90 -2.85
N LEU A 84 5.59 -12.19 -3.00
CA LEU A 84 5.32 -12.84 -4.28
C LEU A 84 3.87 -13.31 -4.32
N HIS A 85 3.20 -13.17 -5.46
CA HIS A 85 1.95 -13.87 -5.74
C HIS A 85 2.23 -15.37 -5.81
N SER A 86 1.76 -16.12 -4.81
CA SER A 86 2.03 -17.55 -4.66
C SER A 86 0.74 -18.33 -4.41
N PHE A 87 0.43 -19.24 -5.34
CA PHE A 87 -0.76 -20.08 -5.30
C PHE A 87 -0.37 -21.56 -5.35
N PRO A 88 0.15 -22.14 -4.25
CA PRO A 88 0.63 -23.53 -4.23
C PRO A 88 -0.48 -24.56 -4.42
N PHE A 89 -1.74 -24.14 -4.30
CA PHE A 89 -2.94 -24.96 -4.49
C PHE A 89 -3.48 -24.95 -5.93
N LEU A 90 -2.89 -24.15 -6.84
CA LEU A 90 -3.31 -24.08 -8.24
C LEU A 90 -2.30 -24.75 -9.18
N THR A 91 -2.83 -25.43 -10.19
CA THR A 91 -2.08 -25.89 -11.36
C THR A 91 -1.71 -24.71 -12.27
N ASP A 92 -0.71 -24.91 -13.12
CA ASP A 92 -0.10 -23.82 -13.88
C ASP A 92 -1.03 -23.18 -14.93
N ASP A 93 -2.05 -23.88 -15.40
CA ASP A 93 -3.09 -23.40 -16.30
C ASP A 93 -4.09 -22.43 -15.65
N LEU A 94 -4.23 -22.50 -14.31
CA LEU A 94 -5.10 -21.64 -13.52
C LEU A 94 -4.34 -20.56 -12.76
N LYS A 95 -3.03 -20.71 -12.60
CA LYS A 95 -2.19 -19.89 -11.72
C LYS A 95 -1.86 -18.53 -12.34
N LEU A 96 -2.33 -17.46 -11.70
CA LEU A 96 -1.87 -16.11 -11.98
C LEU A 96 -0.36 -15.99 -11.70
N LYS A 97 0.39 -15.50 -12.69
CA LYS A 97 1.83 -15.21 -12.58
C LYS A 97 2.05 -13.74 -12.91
N THR A 98 2.26 -12.93 -11.89
CA THR A 98 2.44 -11.48 -12.02
C THR A 98 3.45 -10.94 -11.01
N ALA A 99 4.03 -9.77 -11.32
CA ALA A 99 4.63 -8.92 -10.30
C ALA A 99 3.52 -8.15 -9.56
N ASN A 100 3.85 -7.62 -8.37
CA ASN A 100 2.98 -6.64 -7.70
C ASN A 100 2.96 -5.34 -8.50
N ARG A 101 1.80 -4.99 -9.08
CA ARG A 101 1.60 -3.84 -9.98
C ARG A 101 0.12 -3.45 -10.05
N MET A 102 -0.21 -2.31 -10.63
CA MET A 102 -1.60 -1.81 -10.69
C MET A 102 -2.47 -2.62 -11.66
N TRP A 103 -1.91 -3.15 -12.75
CA TRP A 103 -2.66 -3.95 -13.73
C TRP A 103 -1.97 -5.27 -14.11
N PRO A 104 -2.20 -6.37 -13.37
CA PRO A 104 -1.84 -7.71 -13.81
C PRO A 104 -2.57 -8.10 -15.11
N LEU A 105 -1.89 -8.81 -16.02
CA LEU A 105 -2.51 -9.34 -17.25
C LEU A 105 -3.19 -10.69 -16.96
N ASP A 106 -3.89 -11.21 -17.98
CA ASP A 106 -4.72 -12.42 -17.93
C ASP A 106 -5.98 -12.29 -17.04
N LEU A 107 -6.29 -11.06 -16.60
CA LEU A 107 -7.45 -10.72 -15.76
C LEU A 107 -8.32 -9.66 -16.45
N TYR A 108 -9.39 -10.10 -17.12
CA TYR A 108 -10.38 -9.19 -17.69
C TYR A 108 -11.12 -8.44 -16.57
N GLU A 109 -11.28 -7.12 -16.74
CA GLU A 109 -11.73 -6.19 -15.68
C GLU A 109 -10.90 -6.33 -14.38
N GLY A 110 -9.65 -6.80 -14.49
CA GLY A 110 -8.80 -7.09 -13.35
C GLY A 110 -9.28 -8.22 -12.43
N VAL A 111 -10.31 -8.99 -12.84
CA VAL A 111 -10.99 -9.97 -11.98
C VAL A 111 -11.13 -11.35 -12.63
N VAL A 112 -11.58 -11.41 -13.87
CA VAL A 112 -11.95 -12.67 -14.54
C VAL A 112 -10.73 -13.30 -15.19
N TRP A 113 -10.40 -14.55 -14.83
CA TRP A 113 -9.29 -15.27 -15.46
C TRP A 113 -9.60 -15.57 -16.92
N GLU A 114 -8.90 -14.91 -17.84
CA GLU A 114 -9.22 -14.94 -19.28
C GLU A 114 -9.16 -16.35 -19.88
N LYS A 115 -8.23 -17.19 -19.40
CA LYS A 115 -8.03 -18.56 -19.92
C LYS A 115 -9.10 -19.54 -19.45
N ASN A 116 -9.79 -19.23 -18.35
CA ASN A 116 -10.96 -19.98 -17.88
C ASN A 116 -11.89 -19.01 -17.13
N PRO A 117 -12.87 -18.38 -17.81
CA PRO A 117 -13.72 -17.33 -17.24
C PRO A 117 -14.71 -17.76 -16.16
N LYS A 118 -14.54 -18.95 -15.60
CA LYS A 118 -15.22 -19.44 -14.39
C LYS A 118 -14.36 -19.31 -13.14
N LEU A 119 -13.09 -18.91 -13.29
CA LEU A 119 -12.17 -18.59 -12.20
C LEU A 119 -12.04 -17.08 -12.07
N PHE A 120 -12.06 -16.59 -10.83
CA PHE A 120 -11.99 -15.17 -10.51
C PHE A 120 -10.89 -14.94 -9.48
N TYR A 121 -10.22 -13.80 -9.60
CA TYR A 121 -9.20 -13.31 -8.69
C TYR A 121 -9.65 -11.96 -8.13
N ILE A 122 -9.55 -11.77 -6.82
CA ILE A 122 -9.95 -10.53 -6.13
C ILE A 122 -8.73 -9.99 -5.40
N GLY A 123 -8.49 -8.68 -5.51
CA GLY A 123 -7.42 -7.97 -4.80
C GLY A 123 -6.00 -8.34 -5.21
N MET A 124 -5.80 -8.77 -6.47
CA MET A 124 -4.48 -9.19 -6.96
C MET A 124 -3.60 -8.04 -7.47
N GLN A 125 -4.18 -6.86 -7.66
CA GLN A 125 -3.49 -5.60 -7.95
C GLN A 125 -2.71 -5.13 -6.71
N ASP A 126 -1.68 -4.31 -6.95
CA ASP A 126 -1.07 -3.48 -5.91
C ASP A 126 -2.08 -2.43 -5.42
N GLN A 127 -1.95 -1.93 -4.19
CA GLN A 127 -3.10 -1.36 -3.48
C GLN A 127 -2.83 0.07 -2.97
N PHE A 128 -3.49 1.05 -3.60
CA PHE A 128 -3.85 2.33 -2.98
C PHE A 128 -5.27 2.23 -2.40
N TYR A 129 -6.25 1.99 -3.27
CA TYR A 129 -7.58 1.53 -2.89
C TYR A 129 -7.51 0.07 -2.41
N THR A 130 -8.29 -0.23 -1.38
CA THR A 130 -8.35 -1.56 -0.77
C THR A 130 -9.80 -2.02 -0.69
N PHE A 131 -10.48 -1.79 0.43
CA PHE A 131 -11.79 -2.39 0.72
C PHE A 131 -12.85 -2.09 -0.34
N ASN A 132 -13.02 -0.83 -0.74
CA ASN A 132 -14.02 -0.49 -1.75
C ASN A 132 -13.67 -0.98 -3.15
N MET A 133 -12.38 -1.17 -3.47
CA MET A 133 -11.97 -1.84 -4.71
C MET A 133 -12.31 -3.34 -4.65
N PHE A 134 -12.06 -4.00 -3.51
CA PHE A 134 -12.41 -5.41 -3.34
C PHE A 134 -13.93 -5.61 -3.44
N ASP A 135 -14.72 -4.71 -2.87
CA ASP A 135 -16.18 -4.74 -3.00
C ASP A 135 -16.59 -4.55 -4.47
N ALA A 136 -16.09 -3.54 -5.16
CA ALA A 136 -16.40 -3.35 -6.59
C ALA A 136 -16.06 -4.60 -7.43
N GLN A 137 -14.89 -5.22 -7.18
CA GLN A 137 -14.48 -6.47 -7.81
C GLN A 137 -15.42 -7.64 -7.47
N ALA A 138 -15.83 -7.77 -6.21
CA ALA A 138 -16.69 -8.85 -5.75
C ALA A 138 -18.11 -8.73 -6.31
N TRP A 139 -18.67 -7.52 -6.38
CA TRP A 139 -19.97 -7.26 -7.01
C TRP A 139 -19.95 -7.56 -8.50
N TYR A 140 -18.87 -7.17 -9.19
CA TYR A 140 -18.68 -7.48 -10.60
C TYR A 140 -18.61 -9.01 -10.82
N ALA A 141 -17.75 -9.71 -10.06
CA ALA A 141 -17.62 -11.16 -10.15
C ALA A 141 -18.97 -11.88 -9.89
N ARG A 142 -19.71 -11.44 -8.86
CA ARG A 142 -21.04 -11.95 -8.53
C ARG A 142 -21.98 -11.81 -9.74
N ASP A 143 -22.04 -10.65 -10.37
CA ASP A 143 -22.98 -10.41 -11.46
C ASP A 143 -22.60 -11.15 -12.75
N VAL A 144 -21.31 -11.43 -12.97
CA VAL A 144 -20.86 -12.39 -14.00
C VAL A 144 -21.33 -13.81 -13.66
N ILE A 145 -21.10 -14.29 -12.43
CA ILE A 145 -21.49 -15.63 -11.97
C ILE A 145 -23.01 -15.83 -12.09
N MET A 146 -23.81 -14.83 -11.73
CA MET A 146 -25.26 -14.85 -11.83
C MET A 146 -25.78 -14.65 -13.26
N GLY A 147 -24.88 -14.38 -14.22
CA GLY A 147 -25.21 -14.16 -15.63
C GLY A 147 -25.95 -12.86 -15.91
N ARG A 148 -25.91 -11.89 -14.98
CA ARG A 148 -26.43 -10.52 -15.15
C ARG A 148 -25.52 -9.70 -16.05
N ILE A 149 -24.20 -9.88 -15.90
CA ILE A 149 -23.18 -9.41 -16.83
C ILE A 149 -22.81 -10.57 -17.74
N LYS A 150 -22.81 -10.32 -19.06
CA LYS A 150 -22.34 -11.29 -20.05
C LYS A 150 -20.92 -10.94 -20.44
N LEU A 151 -20.01 -11.89 -20.28
CA LEU A 151 -18.63 -11.73 -20.70
C LEU A 151 -18.53 -11.62 -22.23
N PRO A 152 -17.64 -10.76 -22.75
CA PRO A 152 -17.43 -10.62 -24.19
C PRO A 152 -16.58 -11.79 -24.73
N SER A 153 -16.20 -11.71 -26.01
CA SER A 153 -15.29 -12.71 -26.59
C SER A 153 -13.90 -12.66 -25.94
N ALA A 154 -13.12 -13.73 -26.09
CA ALA A 154 -11.76 -13.79 -25.57
C ALA A 154 -10.86 -12.68 -26.15
N GLU A 155 -11.05 -12.34 -27.42
CA GLU A 155 -10.30 -11.27 -28.09
C GLU A 155 -10.63 -9.90 -27.49
N ALA A 156 -11.90 -9.63 -27.20
CA ALA A 156 -12.32 -8.38 -26.59
C ALA A 156 -11.83 -8.24 -25.13
N MET A 157 -11.83 -9.34 -24.37
CA MET A 157 -11.25 -9.37 -23.02
C MET A 157 -9.75 -9.03 -23.06
N ALA A 158 -8.99 -9.66 -23.96
CA ALA A 158 -7.57 -9.40 -24.12
C ALA A 158 -7.28 -7.96 -24.60
N GLU A 159 -8.11 -7.41 -25.49
CA GLU A 159 -7.97 -6.02 -25.95
C GLU A 159 -8.22 -5.02 -24.82
N HIS A 160 -9.22 -5.25 -23.97
CA HIS A 160 -9.49 -4.44 -22.78
C HIS A 160 -8.29 -4.45 -21.82
N SER A 161 -7.83 -5.65 -21.45
CA SER A 161 -6.67 -5.83 -20.57
C SER A 161 -5.40 -5.18 -21.12
N ALA A 162 -5.18 -5.23 -22.44
CA ALA A 162 -4.05 -4.60 -23.09
C ALA A 162 -4.11 -3.06 -23.05
N LYS A 163 -5.30 -2.46 -23.20
CA LYS A 163 -5.49 -1.00 -23.10
C LYS A 163 -5.18 -0.49 -21.69
N TRP A 164 -5.70 -1.18 -20.68
CA TRP A 164 -5.41 -0.85 -19.29
C TRP A 164 -3.93 -1.03 -18.93
N ARG A 165 -3.30 -2.11 -19.42
CA ARG A 165 -1.85 -2.29 -19.28
C ARG A 165 -1.05 -1.17 -19.94
N ALA A 166 -1.38 -0.79 -21.17
CA ALA A 166 -0.68 0.28 -21.88
C ALA A 166 -0.79 1.62 -21.13
N ARG A 167 -1.95 1.90 -20.52
CA ARG A 167 -2.15 3.08 -19.67
C ARG A 167 -1.32 3.01 -18.37
N GLU A 168 -1.27 1.86 -17.71
CA GLU A 168 -0.44 1.68 -16.51
C GLU A 168 1.04 1.93 -16.79
N GLU A 169 1.54 1.49 -17.95
CA GLU A 169 2.95 1.63 -18.30
C GLU A 169 3.39 3.08 -18.57
N THR A 170 2.43 4.02 -18.67
CA THR A 170 2.73 5.46 -18.75
C THR A 170 2.81 6.16 -17.39
N LEU A 171 2.50 5.48 -16.28
CA LEU A 171 2.44 6.08 -14.95
C LEU A 171 3.85 6.28 -14.36
N GLU A 172 4.13 7.47 -13.84
CA GLU A 172 5.46 7.88 -13.36
C GLU A 172 5.52 8.08 -11.84
N ASP A 173 4.39 8.43 -11.22
CA ASP A 173 4.31 8.83 -9.81
C ASP A 173 3.05 8.28 -9.10
N ALA A 174 2.98 8.52 -7.79
CA ALA A 174 1.91 8.02 -6.94
C ALA A 174 0.54 8.64 -7.29
N GLU A 175 0.52 9.93 -7.67
CA GLU A 175 -0.72 10.61 -8.06
C GLU A 175 -1.35 9.90 -9.25
N GLN A 176 -0.59 9.70 -10.32
CA GLN A 176 -1.07 9.02 -11.52
C GLN A 176 -1.55 7.60 -11.22
N MET A 177 -0.87 6.87 -10.33
CA MET A 177 -1.29 5.52 -9.90
C MET A 177 -2.60 5.53 -9.09
N ILE A 178 -2.79 6.52 -8.22
CA ILE A 178 -4.02 6.68 -7.42
C ILE A 178 -5.20 6.96 -8.35
N TRP A 179 -5.06 7.91 -9.28
CA TRP A 179 -6.10 8.21 -10.27
C TRP A 179 -6.40 7.01 -11.18
N PHE A 180 -5.37 6.28 -11.62
CA PHE A 180 -5.54 5.06 -12.39
C PHE A 180 -6.39 4.01 -11.66
N GLN A 181 -6.11 3.77 -10.38
CA GLN A 181 -6.84 2.77 -9.60
C GLN A 181 -8.23 3.27 -9.16
N GLY A 182 -8.40 4.58 -8.97
CA GLY A 182 -9.71 5.21 -8.81
C GLY A 182 -10.59 4.95 -10.04
N ASP A 183 -10.09 5.24 -11.24
CA ASP A 183 -10.82 4.99 -12.49
C ASP A 183 -11.19 3.52 -12.66
N TYR A 184 -10.28 2.61 -12.34
CA TYR A 184 -10.56 1.17 -12.34
C TYR A 184 -11.70 0.80 -11.39
N THR A 185 -11.63 1.29 -10.15
CA THR A 185 -12.67 1.04 -9.13
C THR A 185 -14.02 1.60 -9.60
N LYS A 186 -14.00 2.78 -10.22
CA LYS A 186 -15.19 3.41 -10.81
C LYS A 186 -15.78 2.61 -11.96
N GLU A 187 -14.94 2.10 -12.89
CA GLU A 187 -15.41 1.29 -14.03
C GLU A 187 -16.15 0.03 -13.55
N LEU A 188 -15.66 -0.66 -12.52
CA LEU A 188 -16.33 -1.83 -11.95
C LEU A 188 -17.63 -1.45 -11.24
N MET A 189 -17.59 -0.39 -10.44
CA MET A 189 -18.74 0.12 -9.69
C MET A 189 -19.90 0.48 -10.62
N ASP A 190 -19.62 1.19 -11.73
CA ASP A 190 -20.63 1.63 -12.70
C ASP A 190 -21.32 0.48 -13.46
N GLN A 191 -20.80 -0.75 -13.38
CA GLN A 191 -21.36 -1.93 -14.04
C GLN A 191 -22.33 -2.75 -13.19
N THR A 192 -22.49 -2.40 -11.90
CA THR A 192 -23.25 -3.22 -10.93
C THR A 192 -24.25 -2.38 -10.13
N ASP A 193 -24.98 -3.03 -9.23
CA ASP A 193 -25.81 -2.36 -8.22
C ASP A 193 -25.05 -1.96 -6.94
N TYR A 194 -23.71 -2.02 -6.95
CA TYR A 194 -22.90 -1.54 -5.82
C TYR A 194 -23.18 -0.04 -5.56
N PRO A 195 -23.45 0.38 -4.31
CA PRO A 195 -23.73 1.77 -4.03
C PRO A 195 -22.53 2.64 -4.40
N GLY A 196 -22.78 3.59 -5.31
CA GLY A 196 -21.77 4.54 -5.77
C GLY A 196 -21.19 5.39 -4.64
N PHE A 197 -19.90 5.73 -4.74
CA PHE A 197 -19.25 6.73 -3.89
C PHE A 197 -18.40 7.69 -4.73
N ASP A 198 -18.04 8.83 -4.15
CA ASP A 198 -17.27 9.87 -4.84
C ASP A 198 -15.77 9.49 -4.93
N VAL A 199 -15.42 8.78 -6.00
CA VAL A 199 -14.05 8.32 -6.29
C VAL A 199 -13.08 9.50 -6.48
N GLU A 200 -13.54 10.60 -7.09
CA GLU A 200 -12.71 11.77 -7.32
C GLU A 200 -12.34 12.43 -5.98
N ALA A 201 -13.31 12.57 -5.07
CA ALA A 201 -13.03 13.06 -3.72
C ALA A 201 -12.11 12.11 -2.93
N VAL A 202 -12.19 10.79 -3.15
CA VAL A 202 -11.24 9.84 -2.54
C VAL A 202 -9.83 10.06 -3.08
N ASN A 203 -9.67 10.27 -4.40
CA ASN A 203 -8.36 10.58 -5.00
C ASN A 203 -7.75 11.85 -4.39
N HIS A 204 -8.56 12.91 -4.23
CA HIS A 204 -8.10 14.13 -3.56
C HIS A 204 -7.70 13.90 -2.09
N THR A 205 -8.43 13.07 -1.36
CA THR A 205 -8.07 12.70 0.02
C THR A 205 -6.74 11.95 0.07
N PHE A 206 -6.45 11.08 -0.90
CA PHE A 206 -5.13 10.47 -1.03
C PHE A 206 -4.03 11.50 -1.34
N MET A 207 -4.30 12.53 -2.14
CA MET A 207 -3.33 13.61 -2.40
C MET A 207 -2.99 14.39 -1.13
N GLU A 208 -3.99 14.70 -0.30
CA GLU A 208 -3.78 15.32 1.00
C GLU A 208 -2.90 14.43 1.90
N TRP A 209 -3.18 13.12 1.92
CA TRP A 209 -2.38 12.16 2.68
C TRP A 209 -0.92 12.07 2.20
N GLU A 210 -0.67 12.00 0.88
CA GLU A 210 0.69 12.04 0.32
C GLU A 210 1.40 13.35 0.67
N HIS A 211 0.70 14.48 0.62
CA HIS A 211 1.25 15.77 1.03
C HIS A 211 1.68 15.76 2.51
N HIS A 212 0.81 15.29 3.41
CA HIS A 212 1.13 15.20 4.83
C HIS A 212 2.32 14.27 5.12
N LYS A 213 2.48 13.16 4.37
CA LYS A 213 3.66 12.30 4.47
C LYS A 213 4.95 13.03 4.07
N MET A 214 4.90 13.81 2.99
CA MET A 214 6.04 14.60 2.52
C MET A 214 6.37 15.78 3.44
N GLU A 215 5.37 16.39 4.06
CA GLU A 215 5.55 17.44 5.04
C GLU A 215 6.32 16.90 6.26
N ASN A 216 5.85 15.81 6.85
CA ASN A 216 6.49 15.12 7.95
C ASN A 216 6.02 13.66 8.10
N ILE A 217 6.91 12.73 7.76
CA ILE A 217 6.67 11.28 7.77
C ILE A 217 6.39 10.69 9.17
N MET A 218 6.71 11.41 10.26
CA MET A 218 6.43 10.97 11.63
C MET A 218 5.13 11.54 12.22
N THR A 219 4.50 12.52 11.56
CA THR A 219 3.27 13.17 12.07
C THR A 219 2.10 13.13 11.08
N PHE A 220 2.26 12.52 9.89
CA PHE A 220 1.16 12.45 8.91
C PHE A 220 -0.12 11.79 9.46
N ARG A 221 0.02 10.90 10.45
CA ARG A 221 -1.08 10.21 11.15
C ARG A 221 -1.85 11.09 12.13
N ASP A 222 -1.35 12.27 12.45
CA ASP A 222 -2.01 13.22 13.36
C ASP A 222 -3.00 14.15 12.63
N ASN A 223 -3.18 13.95 11.32
CA ASN A 223 -4.13 14.68 10.50
C ASN A 223 -5.50 13.99 10.46
N ALA A 224 -6.54 14.80 10.25
CA ALA A 224 -7.91 14.34 10.12
C ALA A 224 -8.45 14.64 8.71
N TYR A 225 -9.34 13.77 8.23
CA TYR A 225 -9.94 13.87 6.90
C TYR A 225 -11.47 13.79 7.00
N ARG A 226 -12.15 14.34 6.00
CA ARG A 226 -13.61 14.28 5.92
C ARG A 226 -14.04 12.90 5.42
N SER A 227 -15.00 12.28 6.10
CA SER A 227 -15.67 11.08 5.60
C SER A 227 -16.43 11.41 4.32
N LEU A 228 -16.13 10.70 3.23
CA LEU A 228 -16.81 10.88 1.94
C LEU A 228 -18.16 10.15 1.86
N MET A 229 -18.48 9.35 2.88
CA MET A 229 -19.77 8.68 3.01
C MET A 229 -20.77 9.50 3.84
N THR A 230 -20.29 10.19 4.88
CA THR A 230 -21.15 10.92 5.84
C THR A 230 -20.96 12.42 5.83
N GLY A 231 -19.93 12.92 5.13
CA GLY A 231 -19.53 14.33 5.14
C GLY A 231 -18.94 14.82 6.48
N THR A 232 -18.85 13.96 7.50
CA THR A 232 -18.38 14.36 8.84
C THR A 232 -16.86 14.40 8.88
N MET A 233 -16.28 15.49 9.40
CA MET A 233 -14.84 15.59 9.62
C MET A 233 -14.42 14.69 10.78
N ALA A 234 -13.41 13.85 10.58
CA ALA A 234 -12.87 13.05 11.67
C ALA A 234 -12.33 13.98 12.79
N PRO A 235 -12.52 13.63 14.08
CA PRO A 235 -11.85 14.34 15.14
C PRO A 235 -10.35 14.04 15.13
N VAL A 236 -9.55 14.96 15.65
CA VAL A 236 -8.14 14.69 15.96
C VAL A 236 -8.09 13.72 17.16
N HIS A 237 -7.23 12.71 17.08
CA HIS A 237 -7.07 11.72 18.14
C HIS A 237 -6.55 12.34 19.45
N HIS A 238 -6.94 11.79 20.61
CA HIS A 238 -6.61 12.33 21.94
C HIS A 238 -5.11 12.24 22.30
N THR A 239 -4.30 11.59 21.48
CA THR A 239 -2.86 11.40 21.72
C THR A 239 -2.15 11.33 20.37
N PRO A 240 -1.12 12.16 20.12
CA PRO A 240 -0.42 12.10 18.85
C PRO A 240 0.29 10.76 18.67
N TRP A 241 0.49 10.36 17.41
CA TRP A 241 0.90 9.00 17.06
C TRP A 241 2.20 8.58 17.74
N LEU A 242 3.17 9.48 17.87
CA LEU A 242 4.46 9.15 18.47
C LEU A 242 4.34 8.80 19.97
N GLN A 243 3.36 9.38 20.67
CA GLN A 243 3.12 9.14 22.11
C GLN A 243 2.06 8.06 22.37
N ALA A 244 1.25 7.69 21.38
CA ALA A 244 0.24 6.62 21.50
C ALA A 244 0.91 5.23 21.49
N LEU A 245 1.49 4.81 22.63
CA LEU A 245 2.26 3.56 22.75
C LEU A 245 1.40 2.31 23.00
N ASP A 246 0.18 2.47 23.48
CA ASP A 246 -0.79 1.39 23.64
C ASP A 246 -1.65 1.32 22.37
N ASP A 247 -1.58 0.17 21.68
CA ASP A 247 -2.26 -0.09 20.42
C ASP A 247 -3.58 -0.86 20.58
N SER A 248 -4.06 -1.04 21.82
CA SER A 248 -5.36 -1.64 22.11
C SER A 248 -6.52 -0.77 21.61
N MET A 249 -7.61 -1.44 21.24
CA MET A 249 -8.86 -0.78 20.85
C MET A 249 -9.43 0.03 22.02
N GLU A 250 -9.31 -0.47 23.24
CA GLU A 250 -9.79 0.17 24.46
C GLU A 250 -9.12 1.52 24.69
N SER A 251 -7.79 1.60 24.55
CA SER A 251 -7.03 2.85 24.65
C SER A 251 -7.41 3.83 23.54
N TYR A 252 -7.55 3.35 22.30
CA TYR A 252 -7.86 4.19 21.13
C TYR A 252 -9.27 4.81 21.17
N LEU A 253 -10.24 4.10 21.75
CA LEU A 253 -11.63 4.55 21.88
C LEU A 253 -11.90 5.31 23.19
N GLU A 254 -10.87 5.55 24.01
CA GLU A 254 -11.03 6.26 25.26
C GLU A 254 -11.48 7.71 25.00
N VAL A 255 -12.67 8.05 25.46
CA VAL A 255 -13.13 9.43 25.47
C VAL A 255 -12.54 10.10 26.71
N LYS A 256 -11.35 10.70 26.57
CA LYS A 256 -10.81 11.58 27.61
C LYS A 256 -11.80 12.73 27.81
N GLY A 257 -12.50 12.69 28.93
CA GLY A 257 -13.57 13.63 29.25
C GLY A 257 -13.11 15.07 29.03
N VAL A 258 -13.95 15.84 28.35
CA VAL A 258 -13.94 17.30 28.45
C VAL A 258 -13.83 17.61 29.93
N ALA A 259 -12.77 18.28 30.36
CA ALA A 259 -12.65 18.73 31.73
C ALA A 259 -13.95 19.48 32.05
N ALA A 260 -14.72 18.99 33.01
CA ALA A 260 -15.88 19.71 33.51
C ALA A 260 -15.37 21.06 34.05
N GLU A 261 -15.82 22.15 33.43
CA GLU A 261 -15.68 23.51 33.95
C GLU A 261 -16.33 23.66 35.33
#